data_AF-A0A417GPZ6-F1
#
_entry.id   AF-A0A417GPZ6-F1
#
_cell.length_a   1.000
_cell.length_b   1.000
_cell.length_c   1.000
_cell.angle_alpha   90.00
_cell.angle_beta   90.00
_cell.angle_gamma   90.00
#
_symmetry.space_group_name_H-M   'P 1'
#
loop_
_entity.id
_entity.type
_entity.pdbx_description
1 polymer ?
#
loop_
_entity_poly.entity_id
_entity_poly.type
_entity_poly.pdbx_seq_one_letter_code
_entity_poly.pdbx_strand_id
1 'polypeptide(L)'
;MYEKTVPYYSHVGRRSIAPAVLMKMLLIGYLYGIKPERRLEEEVSLNLAYRWFCGIDLMDRVLDHSTFSQNRRRRFQEAGIFREIFNKIVLKCIDLGIVSGEIGVADGSFLPTDPGTAAMRQLRQSNAPL
;
A
#
# COMPACT_ATOMS: atom_id res chain seq x y z
N MET A 1 -6.14 1.62 14.74
CA MET A 1 -5.03 2.08 13.86
C MET A 1 -3.96 2.77 14.69
N TYR A 2 -4.31 3.83 15.44
CA TYR A 2 -3.35 4.56 16.29
C TYR A 2 -2.61 3.69 17.30
N GLU A 3 -3.29 2.82 18.05
CA GLU A 3 -2.64 1.93 19.03
C GLU A 3 -1.53 1.04 18.44
N LYS A 4 -1.71 0.58 17.20
CA LYS A 4 -0.74 -0.29 16.52
C LYS A 4 0.45 0.46 15.93
N THR A 5 0.33 1.77 15.73
CA THR A 5 1.42 2.58 15.18
C THR A 5 2.30 3.21 16.26
N VAL A 6 1.88 3.20 17.52
CA VAL A 6 2.63 3.74 18.68
C VAL A 6 4.08 3.22 18.76
N PRO A 7 4.37 1.91 18.58
CA PRO A 7 5.75 1.41 18.69
C PRO A 7 6.70 1.89 17.59
N TYR A 8 6.16 2.44 16.49
CA TYR A 8 6.93 2.87 15.33
C TYR A 8 7.24 4.36 15.32
N TYR A 9 6.84 5.11 16.35
CA TYR A 9 7.26 6.51 16.49
C TYR A 9 8.73 6.56 16.93
N SER A 10 9.50 7.53 16.39
CA SER A 10 10.86 7.76 16.90
C SER A 10 10.78 8.48 18.25
N HIS A 11 11.56 8.01 19.21
CA HIS A 11 11.68 8.63 20.54
C HIS A 11 12.75 9.76 20.59
N VAL A 12 13.49 10.00 19.50
CA VAL A 12 14.56 11.03 19.43
C VAL A 12 14.53 11.78 18.09
N GLY A 13 14.69 13.11 18.12
CA GLY A 13 14.91 13.99 16.95
C GLY A 13 13.66 14.64 16.34
N ARG A 14 13.85 15.40 15.23
CA ARG A 14 12.79 16.11 14.47
C ARG A 14 11.60 15.16 14.28
N ARG A 15 10.39 15.64 14.63
CA ARG A 15 9.14 14.87 14.69
C ARG A 15 9.09 13.86 13.54
N SER A 16 9.45 12.61 13.84
CA SER A 16 9.47 11.56 12.83
C SER A 16 8.08 11.46 12.25
N ILE A 17 8.01 11.31 10.93
CA ILE A 17 6.77 11.15 10.19
C ILE A 17 5.87 10.17 10.92
N ALA A 18 4.65 10.62 11.23
CA ALA A 18 3.70 9.78 11.95
C ALA A 18 3.45 8.51 11.13
N PRO A 19 3.71 7.31 11.66
CA PRO A 19 3.48 6.07 10.93
C PRO A 19 2.02 5.92 10.48
N ALA A 20 1.09 6.60 11.15
CA ALA A 20 -0.30 6.72 10.71
C ALA A 20 -0.46 7.42 9.34
N VAL A 21 0.28 8.50 9.07
CA VAL A 21 0.23 9.21 7.77
C VAL A 21 0.71 8.27 6.66
N LEU A 22 1.82 7.57 6.91
CA LEU A 22 2.39 6.60 5.95
C LEU A 22 1.42 5.46 5.64
N MET A 23 0.75 4.92 6.67
CA MET A 23 -0.27 3.89 6.52
C MET A 23 -1.49 4.38 5.70
N LYS A 24 -1.94 5.61 5.93
CA LYS A 24 -3.06 6.21 5.19
C LYS A 24 -2.72 6.44 3.72
N MET A 25 -1.52 6.95 3.43
CA MET A 25 -1.04 7.09 2.06
C MET A 25 -0.94 5.72 1.35
N LEU A 26 -0.42 4.69 2.03
CA LEU A 26 -0.40 3.32 1.47
C LEU A 26 -1.81 2.77 1.21
N LEU A 27 -2.78 3.08 2.07
CA LEU A 27 -4.17 2.69 1.86
C LEU A 27 -4.77 3.37 0.63
N ILE A 28 -4.51 4.67 0.43
CA ILE A 28 -4.89 5.39 -0.81
C ILE A 28 -4.28 4.68 -2.02
N GLY A 29 -2.97 4.40 -1.98
CA GLY A 29 -2.28 3.71 -3.07
C GLY A 29 -2.90 2.35 -3.42
N TYR A 30 -3.29 1.59 -2.40
CA TYR A 30 -3.95 0.30 -2.60
C TYR A 30 -5.38 0.44 -3.16
N LEU A 31 -6.21 1.31 -2.55
CA LEU A 31 -7.62 1.46 -2.92
C LEU A 31 -7.82 2.05 -4.31
N TYR A 32 -6.95 2.98 -4.73
CA TYR A 32 -7.04 3.66 -6.03
C TYR A 32 -6.05 3.12 -7.07
N GLY A 33 -5.33 2.03 -6.77
CA GLY A 33 -4.40 1.40 -7.72
C GLY A 33 -3.16 2.25 -8.06
N ILE A 34 -2.78 3.20 -7.21
CA ILE A 34 -1.60 4.06 -7.41
C ILE A 34 -0.36 3.32 -6.91
N LYS A 35 0.32 2.63 -7.83
CA LYS A 35 1.52 1.82 -7.54
C LYS A 35 2.81 2.65 -7.36
N PRO A 36 3.11 3.65 -8.20
CA PRO A 36 4.36 4.41 -8.07
C PRO A 36 4.31 5.34 -6.86
N GLU A 37 5.32 5.26 -5.98
CA GLU A 37 5.38 6.10 -4.77
C GLU A 37 5.48 7.59 -5.09
N ARG A 38 6.16 7.94 -6.19
CA ARG A 38 6.19 9.32 -6.73
C ARG A 38 4.82 9.84 -7.15
N ARG A 39 4.07 9.01 -7.86
CA ARG A 39 2.71 9.35 -8.26
C ARG A 39 1.80 9.47 -7.05
N LEU A 40 1.97 8.61 -6.04
CA LEU A 40 1.22 8.70 -4.79
C LEU A 40 1.52 10.00 -4.02
N GLU A 41 2.78 10.42 -3.98
CA GLU A 41 3.16 11.73 -3.43
C GLU A 41 2.45 12.87 -4.18
N GLU A 42 2.51 12.88 -5.50
CA GLU A 42 1.87 13.91 -6.34
C GLU A 42 0.35 13.95 -6.14
N GLU A 43 -0.32 12.81 -6.18
CA GLU A 43 -1.76 12.67 -5.98
C GLU A 43 -2.17 13.18 -4.60
N VAL A 44 -1.44 12.82 -3.55
CA VAL A 44 -1.70 13.31 -2.19
C VAL A 44 -1.40 14.81 -2.07
N SER A 45 -0.46 15.35 -2.85
CA SER A 45 -0.17 16.79 -2.86
C SER A 45 -1.28 17.60 -3.52
N LEU A 46 -1.86 17.09 -4.60
CA LEU A 46 -2.84 17.79 -5.43
C LEU A 46 -4.29 17.60 -4.94
N ASN A 47 -4.61 16.45 -4.35
CA ASN A 47 -5.96 16.12 -3.96
C ASN A 47 -6.26 16.48 -2.49
N LEU A 48 -7.15 17.46 -2.30
CA LEU A 48 -7.53 17.94 -0.97
C LEU A 48 -8.16 16.83 -0.10
N ALA A 49 -8.92 15.91 -0.70
CA ALA A 49 -9.53 14.81 0.05
C ALA A 49 -8.45 13.84 0.57
N TYR A 50 -7.40 13.59 -0.22
CA TYR A 50 -6.27 12.75 0.21
C TYR A 50 -5.46 13.41 1.32
N ARG A 51 -5.23 14.73 1.24
CA ARG A 51 -4.60 15.51 2.33
C ARG A 51 -5.42 15.42 3.62
N TRP A 52 -6.72 15.72 3.53
CA TRP A 52 -7.64 15.63 4.67
C TRP A 52 -7.64 14.24 5.29
N PHE A 53 -7.73 13.19 4.46
CA PHE A 53 -7.68 11.81 4.93
C PHE A 53 -6.37 11.52 5.67
N CYS A 54 -5.23 11.89 5.08
CA CYS A 54 -3.90 11.72 5.67
C CYS A 54 -3.72 12.54 6.95
N GLY A 55 -4.49 13.61 7.14
CA GLY A 55 -4.31 14.58 8.22
C GLY A 55 -3.14 15.52 7.95
N ILE A 56 -2.91 15.87 6.68
CA ILE A 56 -1.89 16.82 6.23
C ILE A 56 -2.61 18.15 5.98
N ASP A 57 -2.10 19.24 6.56
CA ASP A 57 -2.66 20.57 6.32
C ASP A 57 -2.42 21.02 4.86
N LEU A 58 -3.20 21.99 4.38
CA LEU A 58 -3.05 22.54 3.04
C LEU A 58 -1.67 23.19 2.85
N MET A 59 -1.17 23.84 3.90
CA MET A 59 0.14 24.53 3.89
C MET A 59 1.31 23.58 4.17
N ASP A 60 1.04 22.38 4.67
CA ASP A 60 2.07 21.40 4.99
C ASP A 60 2.57 20.70 3.73
N ARG A 61 3.87 20.40 3.72
CA ARG A 61 4.50 19.62 2.66
C ARG A 61 4.13 18.14 2.82
N VAL A 62 3.71 17.51 1.73
CA VAL A 62 3.49 16.05 1.67
C VAL A 62 4.84 15.31 1.79
N LEU A 63 4.76 14.06 2.24
CA LEU A 63 5.91 13.17 2.30
C LEU A 63 6.54 12.98 0.93
N ASP A 64 7.84 13.26 0.85
CA ASP A 64 8.62 12.92 -0.35
C ASP A 64 8.70 11.40 -0.51
N HIS A 65 8.57 10.93 -1.75
CA HIS A 65 8.64 9.52 -2.15
C HIS A 65 9.89 8.80 -1.62
N SER A 66 11.04 9.47 -1.54
CA SER A 66 12.27 8.85 -1.00
C SER A 66 12.13 8.53 0.48
N THR A 67 11.50 9.42 1.24
CA THR A 67 11.26 9.26 2.67
C THR A 67 10.16 8.24 2.92
N PHE A 68 9.13 8.24 2.08
CA PHE A 68 8.09 7.23 2.05
C PHE A 68 8.68 5.82 1.85
N SER A 69 9.51 5.65 0.83
CA SER A 69 10.13 4.37 0.46
C SER A 69 11.00 3.81 1.60
N GLN A 70 11.84 4.68 2.20
CA GLN A 70 12.71 4.29 3.30
C GLN A 70 11.92 3.88 4.55
N ASN A 71 10.87 4.62 4.91
CA ASN A 71 10.06 4.26 6.09
C ASN A 71 9.22 3.00 5.83
N ARG A 72 8.69 2.82 4.62
CA ARG A 72 7.97 1.60 4.25
C ARG A 72 8.87 0.37 4.37
N ARG A 73 10.09 0.43 3.83
CA ARG A 73 11.07 -0.67 3.89
C ARG A 73 11.45 -0.98 5.34
N ARG A 74 11.88 0.03 6.10
CA ARG A 74 12.45 -0.14 7.45
C ARG A 74 11.42 -0.41 8.55
N ARG A 75 10.21 0.16 8.46
CA ARG A 75 9.21 0.07 9.55
C ARG A 75 8.07 -0.90 9.25
N PHE A 76 7.68 -1.07 7.99
CA PHE A 76 6.42 -1.75 7.66
C PHE A 76 6.57 -3.06 6.88
N GLN A 77 7.55 -3.17 5.99
CA GLN A 77 7.79 -4.43 5.27
C GLN A 77 8.35 -5.52 6.18
N GLU A 78 9.36 -5.20 7.00
CA GLU A 78 9.96 -6.16 7.93
C GLU A 78 8.98 -6.59 9.04
N ALA A 79 8.09 -5.69 9.45
CA ALA A 79 7.15 -5.96 10.54
C ALA A 79 5.81 -6.56 10.11
N GLY A 80 5.50 -6.65 8.80
CA GLY A 80 4.21 -7.14 8.29
C GLY A 80 2.97 -6.33 8.72
N ILE A 81 3.16 -5.23 9.44
CA ILE A 81 2.10 -4.52 10.15
C ILE A 81 1.13 -3.80 9.22
N PHE A 82 1.59 -3.39 8.04
CA PHE A 82 0.72 -2.85 7.01
C PHE A 82 -0.38 -3.85 6.64
N ARG A 83 0.00 -5.10 6.34
CA ARG A 83 -0.95 -6.15 5.99
C ARG A 83 -1.93 -6.43 7.13
N GLU A 84 -1.44 -6.46 8.36
CA GLU A 84 -2.31 -6.69 9.53
C GLU A 84 -3.33 -5.57 9.73
N ILE A 85 -2.90 -4.30 9.65
CA ILE A 85 -3.79 -3.15 9.80
C ILE A 85 -4.76 -3.07 8.63
N PHE A 86 -4.29 -3.28 7.41
CA PHE A 86 -5.10 -3.31 6.20
C PHE A 86 -6.21 -4.36 6.31
N ASN A 87 -5.86 -5.61 6.64
CA ASN A 87 -6.83 -6.68 6.81
C ASN A 87 -7.86 -6.35 7.90
N LYS A 88 -7.43 -5.75 9.03
CA LYS A 88 -8.37 -5.31 10.08
C LYS A 88 -9.33 -4.22 9.61
N ILE A 89 -8.87 -3.31 8.75
CA ILE A 89 -9.75 -2.29 8.16
C ILE A 89 -10.77 -2.95 7.24
N VAL A 90 -10.33 -3.83 6.35
CA VAL A 90 -11.21 -4.56 5.42
C VAL A 90 -12.25 -5.39 6.17
N LEU A 91 -11.82 -6.16 7.18
CA LEU A 91 -12.73 -6.96 8.02
C LEU A 91 -13.79 -6.08 8.70
N LYS A 92 -13.41 -4.93 9.26
CA LYS A 92 -14.37 -3.99 9.83
C LYS A 92 -15.36 -3.44 8.80
N CYS A 93 -14.91 -3.18 7.58
CA CYS A 93 -15.80 -2.72 6.50
C CYS A 93 -16.82 -3.81 6.10
N ILE A 94 -16.41 -5.08 6.15
CA ILE A 94 -17.30 -6.24 5.94
C ILE A 94 -18.31 -6.35 7.08
N ASP A 95 -17.85 -6.26 8.34
CA ASP A 95 -18.72 -6.32 9.53
C ASP A 95 -19.78 -5.20 9.53
N LEU A 96 -19.43 -4.03 9.00
CA LEU A 96 -20.34 -2.88 8.87
C LEU A 96 -21.25 -2.96 7.63
N GLY A 97 -21.13 -4.01 6.82
CA GLY A 97 -21.91 -4.18 5.58
C GLY A 97 -21.58 -3.17 4.48
N ILE A 98 -20.47 -2.42 4.63
CA ILE A 98 -20.01 -1.41 3.65
C ILE A 98 -19.34 -2.09 2.46
N VAL A 99 -18.76 -3.26 2.68
CA VAL A 99 -18.14 -4.11 1.66
C VAL A 99 -18.89 -5.44 1.64
N SER A 100 -19.64 -5.70 0.57
CA SER A 100 -20.10 -7.05 0.27
C SER A 100 -18.88 -7.89 -0.12
N GLY A 101 -18.66 -9.02 0.54
CA GLY A 101 -17.49 -9.88 0.34
C GLY A 101 -17.34 -10.51 -1.06
N GLU A 102 -18.10 -10.07 -2.05
CA GLU A 102 -18.18 -10.63 -3.40
C GLU A 102 -17.28 -9.96 -4.46
N ILE A 103 -16.44 -8.98 -4.10
CA ILE A 103 -15.49 -8.40 -5.06
C ILE A 103 -14.06 -8.62 -4.57
N GLY A 104 -13.61 -9.86 -4.68
CA GLY A 104 -12.19 -10.18 -4.72
C GLY A 104 -11.59 -9.77 -6.07
N VAL A 105 -11.32 -8.47 -6.26
CA VAL A 105 -10.44 -8.02 -7.35
C VAL A 105 -9.06 -7.80 -6.77
N ALA A 106 -8.27 -8.87 -6.79
CA ALA A 106 -6.83 -8.80 -6.70
C ALA A 106 -6.24 -8.81 -8.11
N ASP A 107 -6.44 -7.74 -8.90
CA ASP A 107 -5.58 -7.50 -10.07
C ASP A 107 -4.43 -6.57 -9.69
N GLY A 108 -3.48 -7.16 -8.97
CA GLY A 108 -2.35 -6.47 -8.37
C GLY A 108 -0.99 -7.00 -8.82
N SER A 109 -0.92 -7.92 -9.79
CA SER A 109 0.36 -8.35 -10.37
C SER A 109 0.51 -7.74 -11.74
N PHE A 110 1.19 -6.59 -11.80
CA PHE A 110 1.90 -6.23 -13.03
C PHE A 110 3.10 -7.17 -13.10
N LEU A 111 2.91 -8.35 -13.69
CA LEU A 111 4.02 -9.03 -14.32
C LEU A 111 4.33 -8.20 -15.56
N PRO A 112 5.57 -7.74 -15.79
CA PRO A 112 5.97 -7.39 -17.14
C PRO A 112 5.81 -8.68 -17.95
N THR A 113 4.70 -8.83 -18.66
CA THR A 113 4.67 -9.70 -19.82
C THR A 113 5.49 -8.98 -20.87
N ASP A 114 6.80 -9.19 -20.85
CA ASP A 114 7.61 -9.00 -22.04
C ASP A 114 6.94 -9.84 -23.15
N PRO A 115 6.50 -9.23 -24.27
CA PRO A 115 6.03 -10.00 -25.43
C PRO A 115 7.18 -10.75 -26.13
N GLY A 116 8.39 -10.73 -25.57
CA GLY A 116 9.59 -11.33 -26.11
C GLY A 116 10.00 -12.61 -25.38
N THR A 117 9.53 -13.74 -25.91
CA THR A 117 10.31 -15.00 -26.01
C THR A 117 10.53 -15.85 -24.74
N ALA A 118 10.04 -17.10 -24.83
CA ALA A 118 10.56 -18.32 -24.17
C ALA A 118 10.32 -18.55 -22.66
N ALA A 119 9.16 -19.13 -22.28
CA ALA A 119 9.08 -20.03 -21.11
C ALA A 119 7.78 -20.88 -20.96
N MET A 120 6.86 -20.94 -21.93
CA MET A 120 5.64 -21.77 -21.80
C MET A 120 5.31 -22.58 -23.06
N ARG A 121 6.26 -23.42 -23.50
CA ARG A 121 5.98 -24.47 -24.50
C ARG A 121 6.49 -25.87 -24.15
N GLN A 122 7.08 -26.09 -22.97
CA GLN A 122 7.71 -27.37 -22.64
C GLN A 122 7.06 -28.19 -21.51
N LEU A 123 5.95 -27.76 -20.91
CA LEU A 123 5.20 -28.58 -19.94
C LEU A 123 3.85 -29.07 -20.47
N ARG A 124 3.78 -29.40 -21.78
CA ARG A 124 2.62 -30.07 -22.40
C ARG A 124 3.01 -31.24 -23.34
N GLN A 125 4.24 -31.76 -23.24
CA GLN A 125 4.68 -32.93 -24.01
C GLN A 125 5.19 -34.11 -23.17
N SER A 126 5.10 -34.05 -21.83
CA SER A 126 5.59 -35.13 -20.96
C SER A 126 4.48 -35.96 -20.28
N ASN A 127 3.22 -35.89 -20.75
CA ASN A 127 2.12 -36.74 -20.29
C ASN A 127 1.24 -37.19 -21.47
N ALA A 128 1.83 -37.95 -22.38
CA ALA A 128 1.09 -38.83 -23.29
C ALA A 128 1.37 -40.28 -22.87
N PRO A 129 0.33 -41.12 -22.67
CA PRO A 129 0.51 -42.50 -22.21
C PRO A 129 1.10 -43.37 -23.33
N LEU A 130 1.87 -44.39 -22.94
CA LEU A 130 2.06 -45.59 -23.78
C LEU A 130 0.77 -46.43 -23.74
#